data_AF-A0A815LER8-F1
#
_entry.id   AF-A0A815LER8-F1
#
_cell.length_a   1.000
_cell.length_b   1.000
_cell.length_c   1.000
_cell.angle_alpha   90.00
_cell.angle_beta   90.00
_cell.angle_gamma   90.00
#
_symmetry.space_group_name_H-M   'P 1'
#
loop_
_entity.id
_entity.type
_entity.pdbx_description
1 polymer ?
#
loop_
_entity_poly.entity_id
_entity_poly.type
_entity_poly.pdbx_seq_one_letter_code
_entity_poly.pdbx_strand_id
1 'polypeptide(L)'
;MTSEDIMIIDETSSSSSPTSTSNEFPSSQSNSVKPTITETKSNKRKVMLVIDGFNYQFKNFNKDKSIKFWRCAKRSCSVLLHTTLRNEFLRYSGKITRHSHLPNPAEAEVRNLREAMRKRAEKEILPAQQIAEQEVRQALLTDEARAVLPNIIHLGHNLIQYRRKMTPSLPQSSSFFIPESYTKDYHNNTRLLLHDSDDSKFQIDSLGDLRSEGRVLIWSSDIQLNLLFDSQRLHMDGTFSSSPPNFDQVFIIQAIVHGTCVPVVYALLPDRKSLYRNVQSHGLSSAYLDNIMIRSVIRQMMALALVPEQYISLLFDNLGKYLNDSERDDLSPIFEHFKNYWMRQISMWNVADIPEKTDNFSE
;
A
#
# COMPACT_ATOMS: atom_id res chain seq x y z
N MET A 1 55.76 6.94 32.77
CA MET A 1 56.65 7.69 33.66
C MET A 1 56.47 9.15 33.30
N THR A 2 55.55 9.82 34.01
CA THR A 2 55.82 10.81 35.11
C THR A 2 56.17 12.17 34.51
N SER A 3 55.63 13.32 34.91
CA SER A 3 54.83 13.76 36.06
C SER A 3 54.21 15.11 35.67
N GLU A 4 52.93 15.37 35.97
CA GLU A 4 52.45 16.15 37.13
C GLU A 4 53.07 17.54 37.25
N ASP A 5 52.23 18.57 37.13
CA ASP A 5 52.39 19.80 37.89
C ASP A 5 51.04 20.26 38.46
N ILE A 6 51.06 20.42 39.78
CA ILE A 6 50.00 20.74 40.72
C ILE A 6 50.11 22.24 41.02
N MET A 7 49.00 22.98 41.05
CA MET A 7 48.95 24.30 41.72
C MET A 7 47.75 24.41 42.66
N ILE A 8 48.07 24.11 43.93
CA ILE A 8 47.84 24.87 45.17
C ILE A 8 46.53 25.67 45.30
N ILE A 9 45.73 25.20 46.24
CA ILE A 9 44.60 25.87 46.91
C ILE A 9 45.19 26.64 48.11
N ASP A 10 44.76 27.88 48.32
CA ASP A 10 45.00 28.59 49.58
C ASP A 10 43.66 29.10 50.15
N GLU A 11 43.35 28.65 51.36
CA GLU A 11 42.22 29.07 52.18
C GLU A 11 42.66 30.21 53.09
N THR A 12 41.93 31.32 53.12
CA THR A 12 41.88 32.16 54.33
C THR A 12 40.46 32.66 54.60
N SER A 13 39.95 32.23 55.74
CA SER A 13 38.75 32.71 56.40
C SER A 13 39.04 33.97 57.23
N SER A 14 38.15 34.96 57.18
CA SER A 14 38.10 36.01 58.22
C SER A 14 36.67 36.51 58.40
N SER A 15 36.21 36.34 59.63
CA SER A 15 34.92 36.77 60.20
C SER A 15 34.88 38.26 60.52
N SER A 16 33.79 38.95 60.15
CA SER A 16 33.28 40.10 60.92
C SER A 16 31.85 40.49 60.48
N SER A 17 30.94 40.53 61.46
CA SER A 17 29.66 41.28 61.44
C SER A 17 29.66 42.19 62.69
N PRO A 18 28.78 43.19 62.86
CA PRO A 18 27.82 43.83 61.94
C PRO A 18 27.92 45.38 61.95
N THR A 19 27.31 46.05 60.97
CA THR A 19 26.77 47.40 61.19
C THR A 19 25.50 47.60 60.38
N SER A 20 24.43 47.89 61.11
CA SER A 20 23.08 48.18 60.62
C SER A 20 23.04 49.51 59.89
N THR A 21 22.51 49.53 58.67
CA THR A 21 21.82 50.70 58.11
C THR A 21 20.76 50.21 57.14
N SER A 22 19.51 50.40 57.55
CA SER A 22 18.33 50.36 56.70
C SER A 22 18.44 51.42 55.61
N ASN A 23 18.15 51.07 54.35
CA ASN A 23 17.31 51.88 53.46
C ASN A 23 17.01 51.12 52.15
N GLU A 24 15.73 50.78 52.01
CA GLU A 24 14.91 50.78 50.80
C GLU A 24 15.46 50.12 49.51
N PHE A 25 14.99 48.89 49.27
CA PHE A 25 15.08 48.24 47.95
C PHE A 25 14.08 48.88 46.96
N PRO A 26 14.52 49.24 45.73
CA PRO A 26 13.61 49.60 44.66
C PRO A 26 12.86 48.36 44.16
N SER A 27 11.57 48.56 43.91
CA SER A 27 10.61 47.60 43.36
C SER A 27 11.14 46.91 42.09
N SER A 28 11.27 45.59 42.16
CA SER A 28 11.58 44.74 41.01
C SER A 28 10.41 44.79 40.00
N GLN A 29 10.63 45.45 38.86
CA GLN A 29 9.79 45.28 37.69
C GLN A 29 9.96 43.85 37.18
N SER A 30 8.89 43.06 37.26
CA SER A 30 8.84 41.72 36.66
C SER A 30 8.75 41.86 35.14
N ASN A 31 9.87 41.64 34.45
CA ASN A 31 9.88 41.43 33.01
C ASN A 31 9.11 40.14 32.68
N SER A 32 7.81 40.28 32.38
CA SER A 32 6.96 39.18 31.96
C SER A 32 7.32 38.73 30.54
N VAL A 33 8.16 37.70 30.43
CA VAL A 33 8.36 36.99 29.17
C VAL A 33 7.02 36.37 28.78
N LYS A 34 6.43 36.82 27.67
CA LYS A 34 5.19 36.23 27.15
C LYS A 34 5.48 34.75 26.78
N PRO A 35 4.71 33.79 27.30
CA PRO A 35 4.98 32.38 27.05
C PRO A 35 4.76 32.04 25.57
N THR A 36 5.71 31.30 24.98
CA THR A 36 5.65 30.89 23.58
C THR A 36 4.65 29.74 23.42
N ILE A 37 3.69 29.92 22.51
CA ILE A 37 2.69 28.90 22.17
C ILE A 37 3.13 28.21 20.89
N THR A 38 3.19 26.88 20.92
CA THR A 38 3.35 26.05 19.72
C THR A 38 2.12 25.18 19.48
N GLU A 39 1.92 24.73 18.24
CA GLU A 39 0.77 23.91 17.88
C GLU A 39 1.19 22.44 17.66
N THR A 40 0.34 21.53 18.12
CA THR A 40 0.42 20.08 17.85
C THR A 40 -0.98 19.58 17.50
N LYS A 41 -1.11 18.33 17.02
CA LYS A 41 -2.43 17.70 16.81
C LYS A 41 -2.65 16.52 17.76
N SER A 42 -3.88 16.35 18.25
CA SER A 42 -4.30 15.15 19.00
C SER A 42 -4.33 13.90 18.13
N ASN A 43 -4.45 12.71 18.74
CA ASN A 43 -4.70 11.44 18.01
C ASN A 43 -5.96 11.49 17.13
N LYS A 44 -6.92 12.37 17.44
CA LYS A 44 -8.13 12.61 16.64
C LYS A 44 -7.97 13.78 15.65
N ARG A 45 -6.75 14.22 15.36
CA ARG A 45 -6.39 15.31 14.42
C ARG A 45 -6.90 16.71 14.79
N LYS A 46 -7.48 16.89 15.98
CA LYS A 46 -7.84 18.22 16.50
C LYS A 46 -6.60 18.99 16.94
N VAL A 47 -6.53 20.27 16.62
CA VAL A 47 -5.46 21.19 17.05
C VAL A 47 -5.38 21.24 18.58
N MET A 48 -4.16 21.27 19.07
CA MET A 48 -3.79 21.42 20.45
C MET A 48 -2.69 22.48 20.57
N LEU A 49 -2.71 23.22 21.67
CA LEU A 49 -1.66 24.18 22.00
C LEU A 49 -0.70 23.56 23.01
N VAL A 50 0.59 23.82 22.84
CA VAL A 50 1.63 23.51 23.80
C VAL A 50 2.19 24.82 24.33
N ILE A 51 2.12 25.00 25.65
CA ILE A 51 2.65 26.17 26.35
C ILE A 51 3.26 25.69 27.67
N ASP A 52 4.47 26.16 27.98
CA ASP A 52 5.24 25.77 29.18
C ASP A 52 5.34 24.24 29.37
N GLY A 53 5.41 23.47 28.27
CA GLY A 53 5.43 22.00 28.27
C GLY A 53 4.09 21.32 28.60
N PHE A 54 3.00 22.07 28.72
CA PHE A 54 1.65 21.55 28.93
C PHE A 54 0.83 21.55 27.64
N ASN A 55 0.08 20.47 27.46
CA ASN A 55 -0.77 20.25 26.29
C ASN A 55 -2.21 20.71 26.58
N TYR A 56 -2.80 21.50 25.68
CA TYR A 56 -4.16 22.03 25.80
C TYR A 56 -5.04 21.67 24.60
N GLN A 57 -6.28 21.26 24.86
CA GLN A 57 -7.29 20.92 23.87
C GLN A 57 -8.36 22.01 23.79
N PHE A 58 -8.81 22.33 22.58
CA PHE A 58 -9.88 23.30 22.39
C PHE A 58 -11.16 22.86 23.12
N LYS A 59 -11.74 23.77 23.90
CA LYS A 59 -12.97 23.53 24.66
C LYS A 59 -14.16 24.23 24.00
N ASN A 60 -14.12 25.55 23.93
CA ASN A 60 -15.17 26.40 23.38
C ASN A 60 -14.68 27.85 23.23
N PHE A 61 -15.49 28.71 22.60
CA PHE A 61 -15.30 30.15 22.63
C PHE A 61 -15.98 30.80 23.85
N ASN A 62 -15.63 32.04 24.17
CA ASN A 62 -16.46 32.90 25.01
C ASN A 62 -17.78 33.28 24.30
N LYS A 63 -18.71 33.92 25.04
CA LYS A 63 -20.03 34.31 24.53
C LYS A 63 -19.94 35.12 23.23
N ASP A 64 -19.03 36.10 23.19
CA ASP A 64 -18.88 37.02 22.06
C ASP A 64 -17.95 36.49 20.95
N LYS A 65 -17.49 35.23 21.07
CA LYS A 65 -16.57 34.56 20.13
C LYS A 65 -15.25 35.30 19.85
N SER A 66 -14.81 36.19 20.73
CA SER A 66 -13.54 36.91 20.66
C SER A 66 -12.36 36.17 21.30
N ILE A 67 -12.63 35.17 22.16
CA ILE A 67 -11.61 34.44 22.93
C ILE A 67 -11.83 32.94 22.80
N LYS A 68 -10.74 32.18 22.61
CA LYS A 68 -10.75 30.71 22.65
C LYS A 68 -10.40 30.21 24.05
N PHE A 69 -11.17 29.26 24.55
CA PHE A 69 -10.89 28.53 25.77
C PHE A 69 -10.34 27.14 25.45
N TRP A 70 -9.23 26.80 26.09
CA TRP A 70 -8.54 25.53 25.95
C TRP A 70 -8.45 24.88 27.33
N ARG A 71 -8.71 23.57 27.44
CA ARG A 71 -8.50 22.82 28.69
C ARG A 71 -7.22 22.04 28.63
N CYS A 72 -6.55 21.85 29.77
CA CYS A 72 -5.45 20.90 29.85
C CYS A 72 -5.89 19.51 29.35
N ALA A 73 -5.05 18.86 28.56
CA ALA A 73 -5.31 17.57 27.94
C ALA A 73 -5.38 16.43 28.97
N LYS A 74 -4.70 16.57 30.12
CA LYS A 74 -4.77 15.58 31.21
C LYS A 74 -6.14 15.66 31.88
N ARG A 75 -6.89 14.55 31.87
CA ARG A 75 -8.27 14.50 32.39
C ARG A 75 -8.39 14.92 33.87
N SER A 76 -7.38 14.59 34.67
CA SER A 76 -7.30 14.96 36.10
C SER A 76 -6.94 16.43 36.33
N CYS A 77 -6.60 17.18 35.28
CA CYS A 77 -6.27 18.59 35.36
C CYS A 77 -7.45 19.46 34.90
N SER A 78 -7.72 20.52 35.64
CA SER A 78 -8.83 21.46 35.40
C SER A 78 -8.38 22.87 35.00
N VAL A 79 -7.08 23.07 34.72
CA VAL A 79 -6.53 24.33 34.23
C VAL A 79 -7.09 24.65 32.85
N LEU A 80 -7.50 25.90 32.65
CA LEU A 80 -7.93 26.46 31.38
C LEU A 80 -6.93 27.51 30.92
N LEU A 81 -6.70 27.56 29.62
CA LEU A 81 -5.91 28.57 28.92
C LEU A 81 -6.85 29.39 28.04
N HIS A 82 -6.71 30.71 28.09
CA HIS A 82 -7.44 31.63 27.22
C HIS A 82 -6.47 32.19 26.18
N THR A 83 -6.87 32.20 24.91
CA THR A 83 -6.09 32.79 23.83
C THR A 83 -6.93 33.72 22.96
N THR A 84 -6.28 34.59 22.21
CA THR A 84 -6.93 35.31 21.10
C THR A 84 -7.36 34.34 19.99
N LEU A 85 -8.09 34.84 19.00
CA LEU A 85 -8.43 34.07 17.81
C LEU A 85 -7.21 33.61 17.00
N ARG A 86 -6.08 34.32 17.13
CA ARG A 86 -4.77 34.01 16.55
C ARG A 86 -3.90 33.13 17.46
N ASN A 87 -4.49 32.52 18.50
CA ASN A 87 -3.81 31.63 19.45
C ASN A 87 -2.70 32.32 20.27
N GLU A 88 -2.77 33.64 20.46
CA GLU A 88 -1.84 34.36 21.34
C GLU A 88 -2.28 34.25 22.81
N PHE A 89 -1.32 34.12 23.73
CA PHE A 89 -1.59 33.96 25.16
C PHE A 89 -2.33 35.16 25.74
N LEU A 90 -3.40 34.90 26.51
CA LEU A 90 -4.08 35.92 27.30
C LEU A 90 -3.92 35.68 28.81
N ARG A 91 -4.37 34.53 29.32
CA ARG A 91 -4.29 34.16 30.73
C ARG A 91 -4.63 32.69 30.99
N TYR A 92 -4.26 32.22 32.18
CA TYR A 92 -4.78 30.99 32.75
C TYR A 92 -6.06 31.24 33.57
N SER A 93 -6.96 30.26 33.62
CA SER A 93 -8.20 30.30 34.41
C SER A 93 -8.63 28.89 34.84
N GLY A 94 -9.74 28.75 35.56
CA GLY A 94 -10.29 27.48 36.05
C GLY A 94 -10.46 27.45 37.56
N LYS A 95 -10.89 26.30 38.12
CA LYS A 95 -10.96 26.11 39.59
C LYS A 95 -9.58 26.17 40.24
N ILE A 96 -8.56 25.80 39.48
CA ILE A 96 -7.15 25.82 39.88
C ILE A 96 -6.38 26.40 38.67
N THR A 97 -5.45 27.32 38.93
CA THR A 97 -4.63 27.97 37.89
C THR A 97 -3.25 27.33 37.72
N ARG A 98 -2.84 26.46 38.65
CA ARG A 98 -1.61 25.65 38.58
C ARG A 98 -1.94 24.20 38.21
N HIS A 99 -1.08 23.58 37.41
CA HIS A 99 -1.28 22.17 37.03
C HIS A 99 -1.02 21.24 38.21
N SER A 100 -1.79 20.16 38.29
CA SER A 100 -1.63 19.08 39.27
C SER A 100 -0.67 17.98 38.79
N HIS A 101 0.13 18.27 37.76
CA HIS A 101 1.05 17.34 37.14
C HIS A 101 2.22 18.10 36.54
N LEU A 102 3.30 17.36 36.28
CA LEU A 102 4.47 17.90 35.61
C LEU A 102 4.20 18.18 34.12
N PRO A 103 4.91 19.14 33.51
CA PRO A 103 4.96 19.31 32.07
C PRO A 103 5.48 18.03 31.39
N ASN A 104 5.07 17.81 30.13
CA ASN A 104 5.58 16.70 29.31
C ASN A 104 5.86 17.17 27.87
N PRO A 105 6.92 17.99 27.67
CA PRO A 105 7.31 18.48 26.34
C PRO A 105 7.76 17.33 25.42
N ALA A 106 8.41 16.30 25.98
CA ALA A 106 8.83 15.09 25.27
C ALA A 106 7.66 14.41 24.52
N GLU A 107 6.48 14.32 25.13
CA GLU A 107 5.31 13.76 24.47
C GLU A 107 4.81 14.62 23.29
N ALA A 108 4.99 15.94 23.35
CA ALA A 108 4.64 16.82 22.24
C ALA A 108 5.59 16.61 21.04
N GLU A 109 6.90 16.47 21.28
CA GLU A 109 7.89 16.15 20.25
C GLU A 109 7.58 14.82 19.56
N VAL A 110 7.35 13.76 20.33
CA VAL A 110 6.97 12.44 19.78
C VAL A 110 5.67 12.52 18.99
N ARG A 111 4.73 13.38 19.38
CA ARG A 111 3.47 13.57 18.65
C ARG A 111 3.68 14.29 17.31
N ASN A 112 4.53 15.30 17.29
CA ASN A 112 4.90 16.02 16.07
C ASN A 112 5.63 15.10 15.09
N LEU A 113 6.55 14.27 15.59
CA LEU A 113 7.23 13.26 14.78
C LEU A 113 6.25 12.28 14.13
N ARG A 114 5.31 11.74 14.91
CA ARG A 114 4.27 10.84 14.40
C ARG A 114 3.39 11.51 13.35
N GLU A 115 3.13 12.80 13.47
CA GLU A 115 2.37 13.56 12.47
C GLU A 115 3.17 13.75 11.18
N ALA A 116 4.49 14.01 11.27
CA ALA A 116 5.37 14.07 10.11
C ALA A 116 5.41 12.73 9.35
N MET A 117 5.59 11.62 10.08
CA MET A 117 5.51 10.26 9.53
C MET A 117 4.18 9.99 8.80
N ARG A 118 3.05 10.40 9.38
CA ARG A 118 1.73 10.22 8.74
C ARG A 118 1.60 11.02 7.45
N LYS A 119 2.02 12.28 7.44
CA LYS A 119 2.00 13.12 6.24
C LYS A 119 2.81 12.51 5.10
N ARG A 120 3.95 11.90 5.41
CA ARG A 120 4.75 11.16 4.42
C ARG A 120 4.08 9.86 4.00
N ALA A 121 3.50 9.11 4.95
CA ALA A 121 2.79 7.87 4.64
C ALA A 121 1.55 8.08 3.72
N GLU A 122 0.96 9.28 3.71
CA GLU A 122 -0.10 9.69 2.76
C GLU A 122 0.42 9.98 1.35
N LYS A 123 1.66 10.47 1.24
CA LYS A 123 2.23 11.07 0.03
C LYS A 123 3.39 10.29 -0.56
N GLU A 124 3.75 9.15 0.00
CA GLU A 124 4.88 8.37 -0.47
C GLU A 124 4.48 6.90 -0.52
N ILE A 125 5.02 6.18 -1.49
CA ILE A 125 4.86 4.73 -1.64
C ILE A 125 5.96 3.92 -0.93
N LEU A 126 6.94 4.60 -0.32
CA LEU A 126 8.02 3.94 0.42
C LEU A 126 7.48 2.99 1.49
N PRO A 127 8.17 1.88 1.79
CA PRO A 127 7.81 1.00 2.91
C PRO A 127 7.58 1.81 4.19
N ALA A 128 6.48 1.53 4.89
CA ALA A 128 6.09 2.28 6.08
C ALA A 128 7.18 2.26 7.18
N GLN A 129 7.90 1.14 7.28
CA GLN A 129 9.03 0.99 8.18
C GLN A 129 10.20 1.92 7.81
N GLN A 130 10.51 2.04 6.51
CA GLN A 130 11.54 2.94 6.01
C GLN A 130 11.19 4.41 6.28
N ILE A 131 9.92 4.80 6.14
CA ILE A 131 9.46 6.15 6.51
C ILE A 131 9.69 6.38 8.00
N ALA A 132 9.32 5.44 8.87
CA ALA A 132 9.52 5.57 10.30
C ALA A 132 11.02 5.72 10.65
N GLU A 133 11.88 4.90 10.06
CA GLU A 133 13.34 4.96 10.24
C GLU A 133 13.95 6.28 9.81
N GLN A 134 13.57 6.79 8.63
CA GLN A 134 14.06 8.07 8.13
C GLN A 134 13.61 9.23 9.01
N GLU A 135 12.34 9.26 9.40
CA GLU A 135 11.80 10.34 10.22
C GLU A 135 12.41 10.35 11.62
N VAL A 136 12.56 9.19 12.29
CA VAL A 136 13.24 9.13 13.59
C VAL A 136 14.68 9.61 13.48
N ARG A 137 15.41 9.22 12.42
CA ARG A 137 16.81 9.60 12.21
C ARG A 137 16.97 11.10 11.95
N GLN A 138 16.04 11.72 11.23
CA GLN A 138 16.08 13.14 10.88
C GLN A 138 15.56 14.04 12.01
N ALA A 139 14.78 13.49 12.94
CA ALA A 139 14.19 14.25 14.03
C ALA A 139 15.23 14.67 15.07
N LEU A 140 15.31 15.98 15.33
CA LEU A 140 16.10 16.56 16.42
C LEU A 140 15.36 16.41 17.76
N LEU A 141 15.18 15.16 18.21
CA LEU A 141 14.53 14.84 19.48
C LEU A 141 15.47 15.07 20.67
N THR A 142 14.90 15.59 21.76
CA THR A 142 15.52 15.60 23.10
C THR A 142 15.73 14.18 23.63
N ASP A 143 16.65 13.99 24.57
CA ASP A 143 16.93 12.67 25.15
C ASP A 143 15.71 12.12 25.90
N GLU A 144 14.95 12.99 26.56
CA GLU A 144 13.67 12.65 27.19
C GLU A 144 12.65 12.18 26.16
N ALA A 145 12.56 12.84 25.01
CA ALA A 145 11.66 12.43 23.91
C ALA A 145 12.07 11.08 23.32
N ARG A 146 13.37 10.80 23.19
CA ARG A 146 13.87 9.50 22.74
C ARG A 146 13.55 8.39 23.75
N ALA A 147 13.65 8.67 25.04
CA ALA A 147 13.36 7.71 26.09
C ALA A 147 11.88 7.28 26.13
N VAL A 148 10.95 8.17 25.75
CA VAL A 148 9.50 7.87 25.66
C VAL A 148 9.05 7.49 24.24
N LEU A 149 9.97 7.47 23.27
CA LEU A 149 9.66 7.10 21.91
C LEU A 149 9.30 5.60 21.85
N PRO A 150 8.20 5.21 21.22
CA PRO A 150 7.89 3.80 21.03
C PRO A 150 8.91 3.13 20.12
N ASN A 151 9.00 1.80 20.23
CA ASN A 151 9.79 0.99 19.32
C ASN A 151 9.47 1.32 17.85
N ILE A 152 10.52 1.46 17.04
CA ILE A 152 10.42 1.88 15.64
C ILE A 152 9.60 0.93 14.77
N ILE A 153 9.62 -0.37 15.07
CA ILE A 153 8.78 -1.39 14.42
C ILE A 153 7.30 -1.11 14.68
N HIS A 154 6.95 -0.73 15.92
CA HIS A 154 5.58 -0.32 16.24
C HIS A 154 5.17 0.96 15.50
N LEU A 155 6.09 1.90 15.30
CA LEU A 155 5.82 3.09 14.50
C LEU A 155 5.51 2.72 13.05
N GLY A 156 6.31 1.84 12.43
CA GLY A 156 6.06 1.31 11.09
C GLY A 156 4.71 0.58 10.97
N HIS A 157 4.38 -0.31 11.90
CA HIS A 157 3.08 -1.00 11.92
C HIS A 157 1.90 -0.03 12.03
N ASN A 158 2.00 1.02 12.85
CA ASN A 158 0.96 2.04 12.97
C ASN A 158 0.75 2.79 11.64
N LEU A 159 1.82 3.04 10.88
CA LEU A 159 1.73 3.65 9.55
C LEU A 159 1.11 2.71 8.52
N ILE A 160 1.37 1.40 8.59
CA ILE A 160 0.67 0.39 7.75
C ILE A 160 -0.83 0.42 8.03
N GLN A 161 -1.22 0.36 9.31
CA GLN A 161 -2.63 0.46 9.70
C GLN A 161 -3.25 1.79 9.27
N TYR A 162 -2.47 2.86 9.29
CA TYR A 162 -2.90 4.17 8.83
C TYR A 162 -3.19 4.17 7.31
N ARG A 163 -2.25 3.67 6.50
CA ARG A 163 -2.45 3.53 5.05
C ARG A 163 -3.66 2.68 4.70
N ARG A 164 -3.86 1.55 5.40
CA ARG A 164 -5.03 0.66 5.20
C ARG A 164 -6.38 1.35 5.39
N LYS A 165 -6.46 2.41 6.22
CA LYS A 165 -7.70 3.20 6.39
C LYS A 165 -7.98 4.15 5.23
N MET A 166 -6.97 4.41 4.40
CA MET A 166 -7.04 5.31 3.25
C MET A 166 -7.12 4.53 1.93
N THR A 167 -6.66 3.28 1.92
CA THR A 167 -6.84 2.36 0.80
C THR A 167 -8.31 1.92 0.72
N PRO A 168 -8.92 1.93 -0.47
CA PRO A 168 -10.25 1.37 -0.69
C PRO A 168 -10.35 -0.07 -0.19
N SER A 169 -11.55 -0.47 0.26
CA SER A 169 -11.84 -1.87 0.56
C SER A 169 -11.73 -2.71 -0.71
N LEU A 170 -11.31 -3.96 -0.56
CA LEU A 170 -11.30 -4.91 -1.68
C LEU A 170 -12.70 -5.02 -2.31
N PRO A 171 -12.80 -5.03 -3.64
CA PRO A 171 -14.07 -5.13 -4.33
C PRO A 171 -14.70 -6.51 -4.10
N GLN A 172 -16.04 -6.55 -4.06
CA GLN A 172 -16.81 -7.78 -3.83
C GLN A 172 -17.11 -8.56 -5.12
N SER A 173 -16.86 -7.95 -6.27
CA SER A 173 -16.98 -8.54 -7.60
C SER A 173 -15.90 -7.99 -8.52
N SER A 174 -15.76 -8.55 -9.73
CA SER A 174 -14.90 -8.01 -10.79
C SER A 174 -15.44 -6.69 -11.37
N SER A 175 -16.72 -6.38 -11.14
CA SER A 175 -17.38 -5.14 -11.55
C SER A 175 -17.15 -4.03 -10.54
N PHE A 176 -16.04 -3.30 -10.70
CA PHE A 176 -15.70 -2.17 -9.82
C PHE A 176 -15.09 -1.00 -10.59
N PHE A 177 -15.35 0.21 -10.11
CA PHE A 177 -14.74 1.40 -10.67
C PHE A 177 -13.26 1.49 -10.26
N ILE A 178 -12.37 1.69 -11.24
CA ILE A 178 -10.95 2.00 -10.99
C ILE A 178 -10.79 3.53 -11.01
N PRO A 179 -10.44 4.18 -9.90
CA PRO A 179 -10.23 5.63 -9.88
C PRO A 179 -9.05 6.02 -10.78
N GLU A 180 -9.11 7.22 -11.37
CA GLU A 180 -8.05 7.72 -12.26
C GLU A 180 -6.66 7.72 -11.61
N SER A 181 -6.57 7.97 -10.30
CA SER A 181 -5.30 7.89 -9.57
C SER A 181 -4.67 6.49 -9.53
N TYR A 182 -5.45 5.44 -9.79
CA TYR A 182 -4.98 4.04 -9.85
C TYR A 182 -4.70 3.60 -11.29
N THR A 183 -5.04 4.40 -12.29
CA THR A 183 -4.71 4.11 -13.70
C THR A 183 -3.35 4.65 -14.11
N LYS A 184 -2.70 5.40 -13.22
CA LYS A 184 -1.45 6.11 -13.46
C LYS A 184 -0.36 5.72 -12.46
N ASP A 185 0.89 5.86 -12.87
CA ASP A 185 2.05 5.67 -12.00
C ASP A 185 2.15 6.77 -10.94
N TYR A 186 2.79 6.46 -9.82
CA TYR A 186 2.89 7.36 -8.67
C TYR A 186 3.85 8.53 -8.86
N HIS A 187 4.92 8.34 -9.63
CA HIS A 187 6.05 9.27 -9.74
C HIS A 187 5.81 10.35 -10.79
N ASN A 188 5.38 9.94 -11.98
CA ASN A 188 5.31 10.78 -13.16
C ASN A 188 3.86 10.97 -13.65
N ASN A 189 2.89 10.33 -13.00
CA ASN A 189 1.48 10.39 -13.38
C ASN A 189 1.23 9.94 -14.83
N THR A 190 2.07 9.01 -15.32
CA THR A 190 1.97 8.41 -16.65
C THR A 190 1.08 7.18 -16.61
N ARG A 191 0.61 6.74 -17.78
CA ARG A 191 -0.30 5.59 -17.90
C ARG A 191 0.34 4.34 -17.31
N LEU A 192 -0.43 3.63 -16.49
CA LEU A 192 -0.09 2.31 -15.96
C LEU A 192 -1.15 1.27 -16.31
N LEU A 193 -2.43 1.62 -16.25
CA LEU A 193 -3.51 0.74 -16.72
C LEU A 193 -3.54 0.79 -18.25
N LEU A 194 -3.13 -0.31 -18.87
CA LEU A 194 -3.07 -0.47 -20.32
C LEU A 194 -4.41 -0.92 -20.89
N HIS A 195 -5.09 -1.83 -20.19
CA HIS A 195 -6.36 -2.38 -20.63
C HIS A 195 -7.30 -2.62 -19.44
N ASP A 196 -8.57 -2.33 -19.66
CA ASP A 196 -9.68 -2.62 -18.77
C ASP A 196 -10.83 -3.10 -19.65
N SER A 197 -11.02 -4.41 -19.74
CA SER A 197 -12.08 -4.99 -20.56
C SER A 197 -13.43 -4.76 -19.88
N ASP A 198 -14.46 -4.49 -20.67
CA ASP A 198 -15.81 -4.37 -20.14
C ASP A 198 -16.32 -5.74 -19.68
N ASP A 199 -16.80 -5.83 -18.44
CA ASP A 199 -17.39 -7.04 -17.86
C ASP A 199 -18.89 -7.19 -18.18
N SER A 200 -19.46 -6.20 -18.87
CA SER A 200 -20.85 -6.19 -19.36
C SER A 200 -21.08 -7.12 -20.55
N LYS A 201 -20.02 -7.66 -21.15
CA LYS A 201 -20.14 -8.67 -22.20
C LYS A 201 -20.51 -10.01 -21.60
N PHE A 202 -21.72 -10.46 -21.92
CA PHE A 202 -22.19 -11.80 -21.62
C PHE A 202 -22.16 -12.65 -22.88
N GLN A 203 -21.66 -13.87 -22.75
CA GLN A 203 -21.78 -14.92 -23.75
C GLN A 203 -22.79 -15.95 -23.28
N ILE A 204 -23.53 -16.51 -24.24
CA ILE A 204 -24.33 -17.72 -24.01
C ILE A 204 -23.38 -18.90 -24.16
N ASP A 205 -23.22 -19.70 -23.12
CA ASP A 205 -22.41 -20.92 -23.19
C ASP A 205 -23.13 -22.02 -23.99
N SER A 206 -22.43 -23.14 -24.22
CA SER A 206 -22.95 -24.26 -25.00
C SER A 206 -24.20 -24.92 -24.41
N LEU A 207 -24.54 -24.61 -23.15
CA LEU A 207 -25.73 -25.10 -22.45
C LEU A 207 -26.87 -24.07 -22.46
N GLY A 208 -26.65 -22.88 -23.04
CA GLY A 208 -27.65 -21.81 -23.10
C GLY A 208 -27.59 -20.83 -21.93
N ASP A 209 -26.61 -20.94 -21.02
CA ASP A 209 -26.50 -20.07 -19.85
C ASP A 209 -25.77 -18.76 -20.19
N LEU A 210 -26.29 -17.64 -19.68
CA LEU A 210 -25.65 -16.33 -19.79
C LEU A 210 -24.47 -16.25 -18.81
N ARG A 211 -23.23 -16.23 -19.32
CA ARG A 211 -22.01 -16.07 -18.53
C ARG A 211 -21.27 -14.80 -18.90
N SER A 212 -20.78 -14.06 -17.92
CA SER A 212 -19.88 -12.92 -18.18
C SER A 212 -18.59 -13.44 -18.82
N GLU A 213 -18.07 -12.74 -19.82
CA GLU A 213 -16.71 -12.96 -20.35
C GLU A 213 -15.64 -12.72 -19.28
N GLY A 214 -16.04 -12.03 -18.21
CA GLY A 214 -15.20 -11.66 -17.10
C GLY A 214 -14.29 -10.49 -17.45
N ARG A 215 -13.81 -9.81 -16.41
CA ARG A 215 -12.98 -8.62 -16.56
C ARG A 215 -11.51 -8.98 -16.72
N VAL A 216 -10.86 -8.42 -17.73
CA VAL A 216 -9.40 -8.49 -17.95
C VAL A 216 -8.82 -7.12 -17.65
N LEU A 217 -7.88 -7.08 -16.71
CA LEU A 217 -7.13 -5.87 -16.38
C LEU A 217 -5.66 -6.10 -16.72
N ILE A 218 -5.05 -5.17 -17.45
CA ILE A 218 -3.63 -5.24 -17.84
C ILE A 218 -2.95 -3.95 -17.41
N TRP A 219 -1.83 -4.09 -16.69
CA TRP A 219 -0.96 -2.98 -16.30
C TRP A 219 0.40 -3.11 -16.94
N SER A 220 0.85 -2.01 -17.53
CA SER A 220 2.21 -1.79 -17.99
C SER A 220 2.43 -0.28 -18.19
N SER A 221 3.58 0.22 -17.76
CA SER A 221 4.03 1.58 -18.07
C SER A 221 4.72 1.62 -19.43
N ASP A 222 4.82 2.80 -20.02
CA ASP A 222 5.49 2.95 -21.33
C ASP A 222 6.98 2.51 -21.27
N ILE A 223 7.65 2.71 -20.14
CA ILE A 223 9.02 2.21 -19.92
C ILE A 223 9.04 0.68 -19.94
N GLN A 224 8.08 0.03 -19.27
CA GLN A 224 7.98 -1.42 -19.26
C GLN A 224 7.61 -1.98 -20.65
N LEU A 225 6.78 -1.29 -21.42
CA LEU A 225 6.45 -1.67 -22.79
C LEU A 225 7.66 -1.55 -23.72
N ASN A 226 8.49 -0.51 -23.56
CA ASN A 226 9.76 -0.42 -24.29
C ASN A 226 10.71 -1.55 -23.90
N LEU A 227 10.81 -1.88 -22.61
CA LEU A 227 11.60 -3.04 -22.16
C LEU A 227 11.05 -4.36 -22.70
N LEU A 228 9.73 -4.51 -22.80
CA LEU A 228 9.09 -5.67 -23.41
C LEU A 228 9.48 -5.79 -24.89
N PHE A 229 9.45 -4.68 -25.63
CA PHE A 229 9.81 -4.62 -27.06
C PHE A 229 11.30 -4.88 -27.31
N ASP A 230 12.17 -4.32 -26.47
CA ASP A 230 13.63 -4.45 -26.61
C ASP A 230 14.17 -5.81 -26.12
N SER A 231 13.39 -6.56 -25.34
CA SER A 231 13.85 -7.80 -24.72
C SER A 231 13.92 -8.95 -25.71
N GLN A 232 15.10 -9.55 -25.85
CA GLN A 232 15.30 -10.76 -26.65
C GLN A 232 14.69 -12.02 -26.03
N ARG A 233 14.43 -12.00 -24.71
CA ARG A 233 13.91 -13.14 -23.96
C ARG A 233 12.83 -12.68 -23.01
N LEU A 234 11.69 -13.37 -23.07
CA LEU A 234 10.57 -13.13 -22.17
C LEU A 234 10.32 -14.38 -21.34
N HIS A 235 10.08 -14.17 -20.06
CA HIS A 235 9.56 -15.20 -19.18
C HIS A 235 8.13 -14.86 -18.82
N MET A 236 7.23 -15.83 -18.95
CA MET A 236 5.82 -15.65 -18.70
C MET A 236 5.36 -16.72 -17.75
N ASP A 237 4.67 -16.34 -16.69
CA ASP A 237 4.07 -17.28 -15.76
C ASP A 237 2.73 -16.78 -15.26
N GLY A 238 1.83 -17.71 -15.03
CA GLY A 238 0.50 -17.46 -14.52
C GLY A 238 0.32 -18.12 -13.15
N THR A 239 0.19 -17.30 -12.12
CA THR A 239 -0.01 -17.76 -10.74
C THR A 239 -1.48 -17.73 -10.34
N PHE A 240 -1.98 -18.85 -9.83
CA PHE A 240 -3.38 -18.98 -9.38
C PHE A 240 -3.52 -18.77 -7.87
N SER A 241 -2.54 -19.19 -7.07
CA SER A 241 -2.58 -19.10 -5.60
C SER A 241 -2.51 -17.67 -5.06
N SER A 242 -1.99 -16.75 -5.86
CA SER A 242 -1.77 -15.35 -5.50
C SER A 242 -2.80 -14.41 -6.14
N SER A 243 -3.83 -14.97 -6.79
CA SER A 243 -4.84 -14.17 -7.47
C SER A 243 -5.74 -13.44 -6.46
N PRO A 244 -6.04 -12.14 -6.69
CA PRO A 244 -6.99 -11.42 -5.85
C PRO A 244 -8.41 -11.98 -6.01
N PRO A 245 -9.30 -11.71 -5.05
CA PRO A 245 -10.72 -12.06 -5.19
C PRO A 245 -11.30 -11.56 -6.51
N ASN A 246 -12.19 -12.37 -7.11
CA ASN A 246 -12.87 -12.10 -8.38
C ASN A 246 -12.02 -12.22 -9.65
N PHE A 247 -10.77 -12.63 -9.54
CA PHE A 247 -9.93 -13.02 -10.67
C PHE A 247 -9.33 -14.39 -10.40
N ASP A 248 -9.20 -15.20 -11.45
CA ASP A 248 -8.73 -16.57 -11.31
C ASP A 248 -7.21 -16.70 -11.44
N GLN A 249 -6.57 -15.75 -12.12
CA GLN A 249 -5.14 -15.82 -12.41
C GLN A 249 -4.49 -14.42 -12.44
N VAL A 250 -3.31 -14.34 -11.85
CA VAL A 250 -2.34 -13.26 -12.10
C VAL A 250 -1.34 -13.76 -13.12
N PHE A 251 -1.32 -13.17 -14.30
CA PHE A 251 -0.34 -13.45 -15.34
C PHE A 251 0.72 -12.36 -15.37
N ILE A 252 1.99 -12.75 -15.41
CA ILE A 252 3.12 -11.83 -15.38
C ILE A 252 4.03 -12.12 -16.56
N ILE A 253 4.33 -11.08 -17.35
CA ILE A 253 5.38 -11.10 -18.36
C ILE A 253 6.59 -10.38 -17.77
N GLN A 254 7.75 -11.01 -17.88
CA GLN A 254 9.02 -10.53 -17.37
C GLN A 254 10.04 -10.44 -18.50
N ALA A 255 10.76 -9.34 -18.56
CA ALA A 255 11.92 -9.15 -19.43
C ALA A 255 13.21 -9.39 -18.65
N ILE A 256 14.29 -9.80 -19.33
CA ILE A 256 15.61 -9.92 -18.70
C ILE A 256 16.38 -8.62 -18.96
N VAL A 257 16.60 -7.84 -17.91
CA VAL A 257 17.35 -6.59 -17.96
C VAL A 257 18.63 -6.76 -17.15
N HIS A 258 19.79 -6.68 -17.80
CA HIS A 258 21.11 -6.87 -17.17
C HIS A 258 21.20 -8.15 -16.31
N GLY A 259 20.67 -9.26 -16.81
CA GLY A 259 20.67 -10.56 -16.12
C GLY A 259 19.64 -10.70 -14.99
N THR A 260 18.77 -9.69 -14.79
CA THR A 260 17.71 -9.71 -13.78
C THR A 260 16.34 -9.81 -14.45
N CYS A 261 15.46 -10.67 -13.94
CA CYS A 261 14.06 -10.71 -14.38
C CYS A 261 13.30 -9.51 -13.82
N VAL A 262 12.75 -8.69 -14.70
CA VAL A 262 11.96 -7.50 -14.34
C VAL A 262 10.54 -7.70 -14.87
N PRO A 263 9.51 -7.64 -14.01
CA PRO A 263 8.12 -7.65 -14.45
C PRO A 263 7.81 -6.42 -15.30
N VAL A 264 7.33 -6.66 -16.52
CA VAL A 264 6.99 -5.63 -17.50
C VAL A 264 5.49 -5.57 -17.78
N VAL A 265 4.77 -6.68 -17.62
CA VAL A 265 3.30 -6.68 -17.74
C VAL A 265 2.71 -7.48 -16.59
N TYR A 266 1.67 -6.94 -15.99
CA TYR A 266 0.79 -7.65 -15.06
C TYR A 266 -0.60 -7.73 -15.68
N ALA A 267 -1.22 -8.90 -15.62
CA ALA A 267 -2.60 -9.07 -16.04
C ALA A 267 -3.40 -9.84 -14.97
N LEU A 268 -4.60 -9.36 -14.68
CA LEU A 268 -5.61 -10.11 -13.94
C LEU A 268 -6.61 -10.67 -14.94
N LEU A 269 -6.76 -11.99 -14.92
CA LEU A 269 -7.59 -12.72 -15.87
C LEU A 269 -8.79 -13.35 -15.14
N PRO A 270 -9.99 -13.30 -15.74
CA PRO A 270 -11.23 -13.63 -15.05
C PRO A 270 -11.59 -15.11 -15.04
N ASP A 271 -10.98 -15.93 -15.90
CA ASP A 271 -11.38 -17.34 -16.03
C ASP A 271 -10.21 -18.26 -16.42
N ARG A 272 -10.25 -19.47 -15.86
CA ARG A 272 -9.49 -20.64 -16.28
C ARG A 272 -10.17 -21.34 -17.47
N LYS A 273 -10.22 -20.72 -18.66
CA LYS A 273 -10.66 -21.41 -19.89
C LYS A 273 -9.61 -22.37 -20.46
N SER A 274 -8.84 -23.03 -19.60
CA SER A 274 -7.96 -24.12 -20.02
C SER A 274 -8.82 -25.31 -20.47
N LEU A 275 -8.44 -25.98 -21.56
CA LEU A 275 -9.08 -27.23 -21.99
C LEU A 275 -9.21 -28.24 -20.85
N TYR A 276 -8.26 -28.27 -19.92
CA TYR A 276 -8.32 -29.15 -18.76
C TYR A 276 -9.46 -28.82 -17.79
N ARG A 277 -9.82 -27.55 -17.59
CA ARG A 277 -11.01 -27.18 -16.79
C ARG A 277 -12.30 -27.57 -17.50
N ASN A 278 -12.35 -27.46 -18.83
CA ASN A 278 -13.46 -27.95 -19.62
C ASN A 278 -13.63 -29.49 -19.49
N VAL A 279 -12.51 -30.22 -19.47
CA VAL A 279 -12.49 -31.67 -19.16
C VAL A 279 -13.03 -31.93 -17.75
N GLN A 280 -12.63 -31.13 -16.75
CA GLN A 280 -13.12 -31.26 -15.39
C GLN A 280 -14.62 -30.98 -15.26
N SER A 281 -15.14 -29.94 -15.90
CA SER A 281 -16.56 -29.55 -15.82
C SER A 281 -17.50 -30.59 -16.43
N HIS A 282 -17.01 -31.38 -17.39
CA HIS A 282 -17.75 -32.49 -17.99
C HIS A 282 -17.55 -33.82 -17.24
N GLY A 283 -16.89 -33.82 -16.07
CA GLY A 283 -16.67 -35.03 -15.28
C GLY A 283 -15.58 -35.96 -15.83
N LEU A 284 -14.84 -35.55 -16.86
CA LEU A 284 -13.87 -36.37 -17.59
C LEU A 284 -12.47 -36.39 -16.94
N SER A 285 -12.36 -35.95 -15.67
CA SER A 285 -11.07 -35.83 -14.98
C SER A 285 -10.35 -37.17 -14.86
N SER A 286 -11.06 -38.23 -14.48
CA SER A 286 -10.49 -39.58 -14.37
C SER A 286 -10.12 -40.12 -15.74
N ALA A 287 -11.01 -39.97 -16.74
CA ALA A 287 -10.74 -40.36 -18.12
C ALA A 287 -9.47 -39.70 -18.67
N TYR A 288 -9.24 -38.40 -18.41
CA TYR A 288 -8.01 -37.73 -18.82
C TYR A 288 -6.75 -38.23 -18.10
N LEU A 289 -6.85 -38.61 -16.82
CA LEU A 289 -5.70 -39.10 -16.06
C LEU A 289 -5.35 -40.55 -16.41
N ASP A 290 -6.37 -41.38 -16.58
CA ASP A 290 -6.27 -42.84 -16.65
C ASP A 290 -6.22 -43.36 -18.10
N ASN A 291 -6.80 -42.63 -19.07
CA ASN A 291 -6.82 -43.01 -20.48
C ASN A 291 -5.82 -42.18 -21.30
N ILE A 292 -4.74 -42.83 -21.73
CA ILE A 292 -3.66 -42.22 -22.51
C ILE A 292 -4.16 -41.67 -23.84
N MET A 293 -5.12 -42.36 -24.48
CA MET A 293 -5.64 -41.98 -25.79
C MET A 293 -6.49 -40.70 -25.70
N ILE A 294 -7.37 -40.61 -24.70
CA ILE A 294 -8.14 -39.39 -24.39
C ILE A 294 -7.20 -38.22 -24.05
N ARG A 295 -6.22 -38.45 -23.17
CA ARG A 295 -5.21 -37.45 -22.84
C ARG A 295 -4.45 -36.96 -24.06
N SER A 296 -4.10 -37.88 -24.96
CA SER A 296 -3.42 -37.55 -26.22
C SER A 296 -4.29 -36.66 -27.11
N VAL A 297 -5.58 -36.99 -27.30
CA VAL A 297 -6.50 -36.16 -28.09
C VAL A 297 -6.58 -34.74 -27.54
N ILE A 298 -6.79 -34.58 -26.24
CA ILE A 298 -6.90 -33.26 -25.60
C ILE A 298 -5.60 -32.46 -25.74
N ARG A 299 -4.43 -33.11 -25.65
CA ARG A 299 -3.13 -32.47 -25.90
C ARG A 299 -2.95 -32.07 -27.36
N GLN A 300 -3.34 -32.92 -28.30
CA GLN A 300 -3.29 -32.61 -29.72
C GLN A 300 -4.23 -31.46 -30.09
N MET A 301 -5.41 -31.35 -29.45
CA MET A 301 -6.29 -30.18 -29.61
C MET A 301 -5.59 -28.90 -29.18
N MET A 302 -4.86 -28.90 -28.05
CA MET A 302 -4.06 -27.73 -27.63
C MET A 302 -2.96 -27.39 -28.64
N ALA A 303 -2.34 -28.41 -29.23
CA ALA A 303 -1.29 -28.23 -30.23
C ALA A 303 -1.78 -27.66 -31.57
N LEU A 304 -3.09 -27.66 -31.86
CA LEU A 304 -3.63 -27.04 -33.07
C LEU A 304 -3.36 -25.54 -33.16
N ALA A 305 -3.14 -24.88 -32.02
CA ALA A 305 -2.68 -23.50 -31.98
C ALA A 305 -1.33 -23.31 -32.69
N LEU A 306 -0.52 -24.35 -32.84
CA LEU A 306 0.82 -24.32 -33.43
C LEU A 306 0.85 -24.77 -34.90
N VAL A 307 -0.30 -25.19 -35.46
CA VAL A 307 -0.39 -25.74 -36.82
C VAL A 307 -0.77 -24.64 -37.81
N PRO A 308 -0.15 -24.54 -39.00
CA PRO A 308 -0.55 -23.55 -40.01
C PRO A 308 -2.05 -23.59 -40.31
N GLU A 309 -2.66 -22.41 -40.44
CA GLU A 309 -4.13 -22.24 -40.45
C GLU A 309 -4.83 -23.14 -41.47
N GLN A 310 -4.23 -23.29 -42.65
CA GLN A 310 -4.71 -24.13 -43.75
C GLN A 310 -4.87 -25.62 -43.40
N TYR A 311 -4.18 -26.13 -42.39
CA TYR A 311 -4.25 -27.54 -41.97
C TYR A 311 -5.13 -27.76 -40.74
N ILE A 312 -5.53 -26.70 -40.02
CA ILE A 312 -6.25 -26.84 -38.75
C ILE A 312 -7.56 -27.60 -38.92
N SER A 313 -8.38 -27.23 -39.91
CA SER A 313 -9.68 -27.90 -40.12
C SER A 313 -9.50 -29.39 -40.41
N LEU A 314 -8.54 -29.73 -41.28
CA LEU A 314 -8.25 -31.10 -41.65
C LEU A 314 -7.75 -31.93 -40.45
N LEU A 315 -6.84 -31.37 -39.65
CA LEU A 315 -6.32 -32.08 -38.48
C LEU A 315 -7.38 -32.22 -37.39
N PHE A 316 -8.17 -31.17 -37.14
CA PHE A 316 -9.26 -31.21 -36.17
C PHE A 316 -10.29 -32.28 -36.51
N ASP A 317 -10.70 -32.39 -37.78
CA ASP A 317 -11.63 -33.43 -38.24
C ASP A 317 -11.06 -34.85 -38.15
N ASN A 318 -9.74 -35.00 -38.01
CA ASN A 318 -9.06 -36.29 -37.84
C ASN A 318 -8.77 -36.65 -36.38
N LEU A 319 -8.88 -35.69 -35.45
CA LEU A 319 -8.63 -35.93 -34.03
C LEU A 319 -9.64 -36.94 -33.46
N GLY A 320 -9.14 -37.87 -32.64
CA GLY A 320 -9.98 -38.88 -32.00
C GLY A 320 -10.59 -39.92 -32.95
N LYS A 321 -10.18 -39.97 -34.23
CA LYS A 321 -10.65 -41.00 -35.17
C LYS A 321 -10.32 -42.44 -34.75
N TYR A 322 -9.24 -42.59 -34.00
CA TYR A 322 -8.76 -43.86 -33.46
C TYR A 322 -9.41 -44.25 -32.12
N LEU A 323 -10.20 -43.37 -31.51
CA LEU A 323 -10.98 -43.68 -30.31
C LEU A 323 -12.17 -44.57 -30.66
N ASN A 324 -12.60 -45.37 -29.69
CA ASN A 324 -13.86 -46.12 -29.83
C ASN A 324 -15.08 -45.18 -29.69
N ASP A 325 -16.28 -45.68 -30.04
CA ASP A 325 -17.50 -44.86 -30.08
C ASP A 325 -17.83 -44.26 -28.71
N SER A 326 -17.68 -45.02 -27.62
CA SER A 326 -17.92 -44.53 -26.26
C SER A 326 -16.97 -43.39 -25.87
N GLU A 327 -15.68 -43.53 -26.16
CA GLU A 327 -14.68 -42.49 -25.88
C GLU A 327 -14.89 -41.23 -26.72
N ARG A 328 -15.37 -41.40 -27.96
CA ARG A 328 -15.69 -40.26 -28.83
C ARG A 328 -16.94 -39.53 -28.35
N ASP A 329 -17.96 -40.27 -27.91
CA ASP A 329 -19.17 -39.70 -27.34
C ASP A 329 -18.86 -38.92 -26.06
N ASP A 330 -18.02 -39.47 -25.18
CA ASP A 330 -17.55 -38.79 -23.95
C ASP A 330 -16.83 -37.46 -24.26
N LEU A 331 -16.03 -37.41 -25.34
CA LEU A 331 -15.29 -36.21 -25.73
C LEU A 331 -16.07 -35.23 -26.61
N SER A 332 -17.23 -35.60 -27.14
CA SER A 332 -18.03 -34.75 -28.03
C SER A 332 -18.26 -33.33 -27.48
N PRO A 333 -18.61 -33.13 -26.19
CA PRO A 333 -18.77 -31.79 -25.61
C PRO A 333 -17.48 -30.96 -25.61
N ILE A 334 -16.32 -31.61 -25.47
CA ILE A 334 -15.01 -30.96 -25.47
C ILE A 334 -14.65 -30.48 -26.88
N PHE A 335 -14.90 -31.30 -27.90
CA PHE A 335 -14.72 -30.94 -29.31
C PHE A 335 -15.61 -29.76 -29.71
N GLU A 336 -16.89 -29.80 -29.34
CA GLU A 336 -17.83 -28.73 -29.64
C GLU A 336 -17.42 -27.41 -28.98
N HIS A 337 -17.06 -27.44 -27.70
CA HIS A 337 -16.55 -26.27 -26.99
C HIS A 337 -15.30 -25.70 -27.67
N PHE A 338 -14.33 -26.55 -28.02
CA PHE A 338 -13.10 -26.09 -28.65
C PHE A 338 -13.35 -25.42 -30.01
N LYS A 339 -14.19 -26.04 -30.83
CA LYS A 339 -14.56 -25.49 -32.15
C LYS A 339 -15.28 -24.14 -32.02
N ASN A 340 -16.20 -24.03 -31.06
CA ASN A 340 -16.99 -22.81 -30.89
C ASN A 340 -16.19 -21.67 -30.24
N TYR A 341 -15.35 -21.99 -29.26
CA TYR A 341 -14.58 -20.98 -28.54
C TYR A 341 -13.27 -20.64 -29.26
N TRP A 342 -12.36 -21.62 -29.39
CA TRP A 342 -11.01 -21.38 -29.90
C TRP A 342 -11.00 -21.12 -31.40
N MET A 343 -11.69 -21.94 -32.21
CA MET A 343 -11.59 -21.82 -33.68
C MET A 343 -12.45 -20.71 -34.29
N ARG A 344 -13.52 -20.28 -33.62
CA ARG A 344 -14.51 -19.32 -34.18
C ARG A 344 -14.51 -17.96 -33.51
N GLN A 345 -14.30 -17.87 -32.20
CA GLN A 345 -14.47 -16.62 -31.47
C GLN A 345 -13.16 -15.86 -31.25
N ILE A 346 -12.01 -16.54 -31.16
CA ILE A 346 -10.72 -15.91 -30.89
C ILE A 346 -10.00 -15.68 -32.22
N SER A 347 -9.64 -14.42 -32.54
CA SER A 347 -8.94 -14.10 -33.79
C SER A 347 -7.44 -14.40 -33.80
N MET A 348 -6.79 -14.48 -32.63
CA MET A 348 -5.34 -14.68 -32.47
C MET A 348 -4.97 -15.93 -31.66
N TRP A 349 -5.75 -17.01 -31.77
CA TRP A 349 -5.45 -18.26 -31.03
C TRP A 349 -4.40 -19.12 -31.72
N ASN A 350 -4.23 -18.96 -33.04
CA ASN A 350 -3.21 -19.66 -33.81
C ASN A 350 -1.92 -18.83 -33.87
N VAL A 351 -0.80 -19.48 -33.62
CA VAL A 351 0.53 -18.87 -33.55
C VAL A 351 1.53 -19.49 -34.54
N ALA A 352 1.06 -20.32 -35.48
CA ALA A 352 1.91 -21.11 -36.36
C ALA A 352 2.78 -20.29 -37.31
N ASP A 353 2.25 -19.15 -37.78
CA ASP A 353 2.93 -18.25 -38.72
C ASP A 353 3.38 -16.95 -38.04
N ILE A 354 3.46 -16.92 -36.70
CA ILE A 354 4.01 -15.79 -35.96
C ILE A 354 5.55 -15.90 -36.03
N PRO A 355 6.25 -14.93 -36.65
CA PRO A 355 7.70 -15.02 -36.88
C PRO A 355 8.55 -14.93 -35.60
N GLU A 356 7.93 -14.66 -34.45
CA GLU A 356 8.58 -14.58 -33.14
C GLU A 356 8.45 -15.91 -32.39
N LYS A 357 9.59 -16.61 -32.25
CA LYS A 357 9.72 -17.84 -31.47
C LYS A 357 9.17 -17.66 -30.05
N THR A 358 8.11 -18.39 -29.72
CA THR A 358 7.82 -18.73 -28.32
C THR A 358 8.64 -19.97 -27.99
N ASP A 359 9.79 -19.79 -27.35
CA ASP A 359 10.70 -20.86 -26.92
C ASP A 359 10.10 -21.70 -25.77
N ASN A 360 8.87 -22.18 -25.93
CA ASN A 360 8.29 -23.23 -25.09
C ASN A 360 8.87 -24.57 -25.53
N PHE A 361 10.12 -24.82 -25.16
CA PHE A 361 10.69 -26.17 -25.19
C PHE A 361 9.99 -27.00 -24.12
N SER A 362 9.12 -27.91 -24.53
CA SER A 362 8.85 -29.13 -23.77
C SER A 362 9.73 -30.22 -24.36
N GLU A 363 10.74 -30.66 -23.61
CA GLU A 363 11.36 -31.98 -23.82
C GLU A 363 10.33 -33.10 -23.61
#